data_AF-A0A831K9A2-F1
#
_entry.id   AF-A0A831K9A2-F1
#
_cell.length_a   1.000
_cell.length_b   1.000
_cell.length_c   1.000
_cell.angle_alpha   90.00
_cell.angle_beta   90.00
_cell.angle_gamma   90.00
#
_symmetry.space_group_name_H-M   'P 1'
#
loop_
_entity.id
_entity.type
_entity.pdbx_description
1 polymer ?
#
loop_
_entity_poly.entity_id
_entity_poly.type
_entity_poly.pdbx_seq_one_letter_code
_entity_poly.pdbx_strand_id
1 'polypeptide(L)' 'MFEDIVRLKEELETRERFTFYDLPWSERLKVLEKIAEVLESRSEIELAVVYGSFVKRGARFRDIDVAVY' A
#
# COMPACT_ATOMS: atom_id res chain seq x y z
N MET A 1 -9.35 7.42 21.71
CA MET A 1 -8.86 6.05 22.00
C MET A 1 -8.30 5.36 20.76
N PHE A 2 -9.07 5.11 19.68
CA PHE A 2 -8.50 4.50 18.46
C PHE A 2 -7.55 5.44 17.70
N GLU A 3 -7.89 6.72 17.63
CA GLU A 3 -7.03 7.75 17.00
C GLU A 3 -5.68 7.90 17.70
N ASP A 4 -5.66 7.76 19.03
CA ASP A 4 -4.44 7.84 19.83
C ASP A 4 -3.50 6.66 19.58
N ILE A 5 -4.05 5.47 19.33
CA ILE A 5 -3.27 4.26 19.01
C ILE A 5 -2.66 4.37 17.61
N VAL A 6 -3.43 4.88 16.64
CA VAL A 6 -2.93 5.13 15.27
C VAL A 6 -1.80 6.16 15.32
N ARG A 7 -2.00 7.26 16.07
CA ARG A 7 -0.99 8.30 16.24
C ARG A 7 0.28 7.80 16.95
N LEU A 8 0.14 7.02 18.01
CA LEU A 8 1.28 6.41 18.71
C LEU A 8 2.08 5.45 17.82
N LYS A 9 1.38 4.68 16.97
CA LYS A 9 2.02 3.82 15.98
C LYS A 9 2.77 4.64 14.93
N GLU A 10 2.15 5.68 14.39
CA GLU A 10 2.81 6.59 13.44
C GLU A 10 4.04 7.27 14.07
N GLU A 11 3.95 7.72 15.32
CA GLU A 11 5.05 8.34 16.06
C GLU A 11 6.21 7.35 16.33
N LEU A 12 5.90 6.08 16.66
CA LEU A 12 6.91 5.03 16.82
C LEU A 12 7.56 4.64 15.49
N GLU A 13 6.78 4.49 14.42
CA GLU A 13 7.28 4.17 13.08
C GLU A 13 8.14 5.31 12.51
N THR A 14 7.83 6.56 12.86
CA THR A 14 8.63 7.74 12.51
C THR A 14 9.98 7.74 13.24
N ARG A 15 10.04 7.27 14.50
CA ARG A 15 11.31 7.14 15.27
C ARG A 15 12.25 6.06 14.71
N GLU A 16 11.72 5.07 13.98
CA GLU A 16 12.51 3.96 13.41
C GLU A 16 12.99 4.15 11.95
N ARG A 17 12.95 5.38 11.40
CA ARG A 17 13.38 5.71 10.01
C ARG A 17 12.51 5.09 8.90
N PHE A 18 11.19 5.05 9.06
CA PHE A 18 10.31 4.70 7.94
C PHE A 18 9.78 5.96 7.23
N THR A 19 10.09 6.09 5.94
CA THR A 19 9.57 7.17 5.09
C THR A 19 8.16 6.81 4.63
N PHE A 20 7.19 7.67 4.95
CA PHE A 20 5.83 7.57 4.45
C PHE A 20 5.62 8.49 3.26
N TYR A 21 4.85 7.99 2.30
CA TYR A 21 4.50 8.64 1.06
C TYR A 21 3.01 8.93 1.00
N ASP A 22 2.69 10.00 0.30
CA ASP A 22 1.35 10.44 -0.02
C ASP A 22 1.22 10.52 -1.54
N LEU A 23 0.12 9.99 -2.05
CA LEU A 23 -0.13 9.91 -3.48
C LEU A 23 -1.62 10.14 -3.74
N PRO A 24 -2.01 11.03 -4.65
CA PRO A 24 -3.39 11.19 -5.06
C PRO A 24 -3.98 9.85 -5.50
N TRP A 25 -5.27 9.65 -5.26
CA TRP A 25 -5.93 8.38 -5.61
C TRP A 25 -5.77 8.00 -7.09
N SER A 26 -5.82 8.99 -7.99
CA SER A 26 -5.60 8.80 -9.43
C SER A 26 -4.21 8.23 -9.75
N GLU A 27 -3.17 8.70 -9.07
CA GLU A 27 -1.81 8.19 -9.24
C GLU A 27 -1.66 6.79 -8.62
N ARG A 28 -2.41 6.48 -7.57
CA ARG A 28 -2.41 5.12 -6.99
C ARG A 28 -2.97 4.11 -7.95
N LEU A 29 -4.08 4.47 -8.61
CA LEU A 29 -4.68 3.62 -9.64
C LEU A 29 -3.68 3.33 -10.76
N LYS A 30 -2.92 4.32 -11.22
CA LYS A 30 -1.86 4.10 -12.24
C LYS A 30 -0.76 3.14 -11.76
N VAL A 31 -0.39 3.20 -10.47
CA VAL A 31 0.57 2.26 -9.89
C VAL A 31 -0.01 0.85 -9.82
N LEU A 32 -1.28 0.72 -9.40
CA LEU A 32 -1.99 -0.56 -9.36
C LEU A 32 -2.15 -1.17 -10.76
N GLU A 33 -2.46 -0.37 -11.78
CA GLU A 33 -2.53 -0.79 -13.18
C GLU A 33 -1.18 -1.37 -13.64
N LYS A 34 -0.07 -0.68 -13.38
CA LYS A 34 1.27 -1.17 -13.73
C LYS A 34 1.64 -2.47 -13.00
N ILE A 35 1.27 -2.60 -11.72
CA ILE A 35 1.49 -3.83 -10.97
C ILE A 35 0.66 -4.97 -11.61
N ALA A 36 -0.61 -4.70 -11.93
CA ALA A 36 -1.49 -5.67 -12.57
C ALA A 36 -0.93 -6.12 -13.92
N GLU A 37 -0.50 -5.20 -14.80
CA GLU A 37 0.12 -5.53 -16.09
C GLU A 37 1.32 -6.47 -15.95
N VAL A 38 2.19 -6.22 -14.96
CA VAL A 38 3.37 -7.06 -14.71
C VAL A 38 2.97 -8.45 -14.21
N LEU A 39 2.00 -8.53 -13.30
CA LEU A 39 1.57 -9.80 -12.73
C LEU A 39 0.71 -10.62 -13.70
N GLU A 40 -0.10 -9.98 -14.54
CA GLU A 40 -0.90 -10.64 -15.57
C GLU A 40 -0.04 -11.30 -16.66
N SER A 41 1.16 -10.76 -16.91
CA SER A 41 2.13 -11.38 -17.83
C SER A 41 2.69 -12.72 -17.33
N ARG A 42 2.39 -13.12 -16.09
CA ARG A 42 2.87 -14.34 -15.43
C ARG A 42 1.77 -15.40 -15.44
N SER A 43 1.86 -16.36 -16.35
CA SER A 43 0.87 -17.45 -16.44
C SER A 43 0.79 -18.35 -15.21
N GLU A 44 1.84 -18.33 -14.37
CA GLU A 44 1.90 -19.08 -13.12
C GLU A 44 1.10 -18.43 -11.97
N ILE A 45 0.64 -17.19 -12.13
CA ILE A 45 -0.15 -16.48 -11.13
C ILE A 45 -1.63 -16.68 -11.45
N GLU A 46 -2.37 -17.32 -10.54
CA GLU A 46 -3.82 -17.49 -10.67
C GLU A 46 -4.58 -16.27 -10.12
N LEU A 47 -4.04 -15.65 -9.07
CA LEU A 47 -4.67 -14.49 -8.42
C LEU A 47 -3.64 -13.57 -7.75
N ALA A 48 -3.78 -12.26 -7.94
CA ALA A 48 -3.06 -11.25 -7.17
C ALA A 48 -4.03 -10.29 -6.47
N VAL A 49 -3.83 -10.05 -5.17
CA VAL A 49 -4.68 -9.17 -4.36
C VAL A 49 -3.83 -8.16 -3.59
N VAL A 50 -4.16 -6.87 -3.73
CA VAL A 50 -3.47 -5.78 -3.04
C VAL A 50 -4.14 -5.46 -1.72
N TYR A 51 -3.35 -5.29 -0.66
CA TYR A 51 -3.80 -5.02 0.70
C TYR A 51 -3.17 -3.75 1.27
N GLY A 52 -3.44 -3.50 2.56
CA GLY A 52 -2.77 -2.47 3.32
C GLY A 52 -3.32 -1.06 3.11
N SER A 53 -2.51 -0.05 3.42
CA SER A 53 -2.91 1.35 3.30
C SER A 53 -2.91 1.86 1.87
N PHE A 54 -2.31 1.14 0.91
CA PHE A 54 -2.26 1.56 -0.48
C PHE A 54 -3.64 1.63 -1.14
N VAL A 55 -4.55 0.71 -0.78
CA VAL A 55 -5.94 0.69 -1.30
C VAL A 55 -6.90 1.59 -0.50
N LYS A 56 -6.44 2.24 0.58
CA LYS A 56 -7.25 3.15 1.40
C LYS A 56 -7.12 4.59 0.92
N ARG A 57 -8.24 5.22 0.56
CA ARG A 57 -8.27 6.63 0.13
C ARG A 57 -7.79 7.55 1.26
N GLY A 58 -6.87 8.46 0.94
CA GLY A 58 -6.37 9.47 1.88
C GLY A 58 -5.44 8.95 2.98
N ALA A 59 -5.13 7.66 3.03
CA ALA A 59 -4.17 7.11 4.00
C ALA A 59 -2.74 7.26 3.48
N ARG A 60 -1.75 7.52 4.33
CA ARG A 60 -0.33 7.45 3.93
C ARG A 60 0.08 5.99 3.69
N PHE A 61 1.10 5.76 2.86
CA PHE A 61 1.64 4.42 2.62
C PHE A 61 3.16 4.43 2.66
N ARG A 62 3.76 3.24 2.77
CA ARG A 62 5.22 3.07 2.75
C ARG A 62 5.61 2.03 1.72
N ASP A 63 4.83 0.96 1.69
CA ASP A 63 4.94 -0.23 0.86
C ASP A 63 3.59 -0.51 0.18
N ILE A 64 3.60 -1.50 -0.70
CA ILE A 64 2.43 -2.03 -1.39
C ILE A 64 2.45 -3.54 -1.16
N ASP A 65 1.54 -4.02 -0.32
CA ASP A 65 1.43 -5.44 -0.02
C ASP A 65 0.59 -6.14 -1.09
N VAL A 66 1.14 -7.17 -1.73
CA VAL A 66 0.44 -7.97 -2.75
C VAL A 66 0.54 -9.44 -2.37
N ALA A 67 -0.61 -10.09 -2.12
CA ALA A 67 -0.66 -11.54 -2.01
C ALA A 67 -0.85 -12.13 -3.41
N VAL A 68 -0.03 -13.12 -3.74
CA VAL A 68 -0.03 -13.82 -5.02
C VAL A 68 -0.31 -15.29 -4.73
N TYR A 69 -1.26 -15.86 -5.47
CA TYR A 69 -1.65 -17.26 -5.43
C TYR A 69 -1.39 -17.89 -6.80
#